data_AF-H3CC47-F1
#
_entry.id   AF-H3CC47-F1
#
_cell.length_a   1.000
_cell.length_b   1.000
_cell.length_c   1.000
_cell.angle_alpha   90.00
_cell.angle_beta   90.00
_cell.angle_gamma   90.00
#
_symmetry.space_group_name_H-M   'P 1'
#
loop_
_entity.id
_entity.type
_entity.pdbx_description
1 polymer ?
#
loop_
_entity_poly.entity_id
_entity_poly.type
_entity_poly.pdbx_seq_one_letter_code
_entity_poly.pdbx_strand_id
1 'polypeptide(L)'
;MRLKVGFILRSLLVIGTFLGLVVLWSSLSPKPSDDDPFGKRDSVLLPKGDVANQFKPVVPWPHVEGVEVDLNSIRLKHGEGEQHPNPAQQQPNQKQVIQQQYVTFKPHTHPYTSPVLKKGILGNLEPKEPEPPGVLGGLGEGAKPFVLGPEYKDAIQDSIKEFGFNMVASDMISLDRTISDIRHD
;
A
#
# COMPACT_ATOMS: atom_id res chain seq x y z
N MET A 1 -31.87 -42.16 -39.39
CA MET A 1 -30.98 -42.39 -38.23
C MET A 1 -31.83 -42.58 -36.98
N ARG A 2 -31.75 -43.73 -36.29
CA ARG A 2 -32.54 -43.98 -35.07
C ARG A 2 -31.78 -43.43 -33.86
N LEU A 3 -32.17 -42.25 -33.37
CA LEU A 3 -31.63 -41.69 -32.14
C LEU A 3 -32.02 -42.58 -30.96
N LYS A 4 -31.01 -43.15 -30.28
CA LYS A 4 -31.21 -43.96 -29.08
C LYS A 4 -31.69 -43.02 -27.97
N VAL A 5 -32.82 -43.36 -27.33
CA VAL A 5 -33.44 -42.57 -26.25
C VAL A 5 -32.44 -42.21 -25.14
N GLY A 6 -31.47 -43.09 -24.85
CA GLY A 6 -30.41 -42.83 -23.89
C GLY A 6 -29.45 -41.68 -24.26
N PHE A 7 -29.30 -41.37 -25.56
CA PHE A 7 -28.50 -40.23 -26.01
C PHE A 7 -29.24 -38.89 -25.75
N ILE A 8 -30.56 -38.88 -25.93
CA ILE A 8 -31.40 -37.71 -25.67
C ILE A 8 -31.44 -37.41 -24.17
N LEU A 9 -31.57 -38.44 -23.33
CA LEU A 9 -31.60 -38.28 -21.88
C LEU A 9 -30.27 -37.73 -21.32
N ARG A 10 -29.14 -38.23 -21.84
CA ARG A 10 -27.80 -37.72 -21.45
C ARG A 10 -27.58 -36.29 -21.95
N SER A 11 -28.03 -35.97 -23.16
CA SER A 11 -27.95 -34.61 -23.69
C SER A 11 -28.76 -33.61 -22.85
N LEU A 12 -29.98 -33.97 -22.44
CA LEU A 12 -30.81 -33.12 -21.59
C LEU A 12 -30.18 -32.89 -20.21
N LEU A 13 -29.56 -33.92 -19.63
CA LEU A 13 -28.87 -33.80 -18.35
C LEU A 13 -27.67 -32.86 -18.45
N VAL A 14 -26.87 -32.96 -19.51
CA VAL A 14 -25.72 -32.06 -19.75
C VAL A 14 -26.16 -30.62 -20.00
N ILE A 15 -27.24 -30.41 -20.76
CA ILE A 15 -27.77 -29.06 -21.02
C ILE A 15 -28.33 -28.45 -19.72
N GLY A 16 -29.03 -29.24 -18.90
CA GLY A 16 -29.56 -28.79 -17.62
C GLY A 16 -28.47 -28.39 -16.62
N THR A 17 -27.40 -29.18 -16.49
CA THR A 17 -26.27 -28.85 -15.61
C THR A 17 -25.48 -27.64 -16.11
N PHE A 18 -25.30 -27.51 -17.43
CA PHE A 18 -24.66 -26.35 -18.02
C PHE A 18 -25.46 -25.06 -17.79
N LEU A 19 -26.78 -25.09 -18.01
CA LEU A 19 -27.65 -23.93 -17.73
C LEU A 19 -27.64 -23.57 -16.24
N GLY A 20 -27.66 -24.55 -15.34
CA GLY A 20 -27.55 -24.31 -13.90
C GLY A 20 -26.22 -23.63 -13.52
N LEU A 21 -25.11 -24.08 -14.09
CA LEU A 21 -23.80 -23.47 -13.87
C LEU A 21 -23.69 -22.06 -14.44
N VAL A 22 -24.28 -21.78 -15.61
CA VAL A 22 -24.30 -20.45 -16.22
C VAL A 22 -25.10 -19.47 -15.35
N VAL A 23 -26.24 -19.88 -14.81
CA VAL A 23 -27.05 -19.03 -13.90
C VAL A 23 -26.30 -18.78 -12.59
N LEU A 24 -25.66 -19.81 -12.02
CA LEU A 24 -24.87 -19.68 -10.80
C LEU A 24 -23.68 -18.74 -11.00
N TRP A 25 -22.96 -18.87 -12.11
CA TRP A 25 -21.87 -17.96 -12.48
C TRP A 25 -22.36 -16.53 -12.73
N SER A 26 -23.52 -16.35 -13.34
CA SER A 26 -24.11 -15.02 -13.53
C SER A 26 -24.54 -14.38 -12.21
N SER A 27 -24.91 -15.16 -11.18
CA SER A 27 -25.25 -14.61 -9.85
C SER A 27 -24.02 -14.26 -9.00
N LEU A 28 -22.89 -14.94 -9.24
CA LEU A 28 -21.62 -14.65 -8.56
C LEU A 28 -20.78 -13.61 -9.31
N SER A 29 -21.12 -13.30 -10.56
CA SER A 29 -20.46 -12.22 -11.29
C SER A 29 -20.79 -10.88 -10.64
N PRO A 30 -19.79 -10.10 -10.22
CA PRO A 30 -20.02 -8.79 -9.64
C PRO A 30 -20.78 -7.92 -10.66
N LYS A 31 -21.89 -7.32 -10.21
CA LYS A 31 -22.56 -6.29 -11.01
C LYS A 31 -21.59 -5.13 -11.21
N PRO A 32 -21.52 -4.52 -12.40
CA PRO A 32 -20.81 -3.26 -12.56
C PRO A 32 -21.50 -2.24 -11.65
N SER A 33 -20.90 -1.96 -10.50
CA SER A 33 -21.22 -0.79 -9.70
C SER A 33 -20.80 0.43 -10.51
N ASP A 34 -21.64 1.47 -10.51
CA ASP A 34 -21.35 2.77 -11.14
C ASP A 34 -20.10 3.49 -10.57
N ASP A 35 -19.43 2.90 -9.58
CA ASP A 35 -18.16 3.38 -9.03
C ASP A 35 -16.99 2.85 -9.86
N ASP A 36 -16.93 3.26 -11.11
CA ASP A 36 -15.73 3.12 -11.94
C ASP A 36 -14.83 4.33 -11.62
N PRO A 37 -13.73 4.20 -10.86
CA PRO A 37 -12.90 5.34 -10.44
C PRO A 37 -12.20 6.05 -11.61
N PHE A 38 -12.31 5.49 -12.82
CA PHE A 38 -11.74 6.03 -14.05
C PHE A 38 -12.79 6.31 -15.15
N GLY A 39 -14.08 6.31 -14.81
CA GLY A 39 -15.15 6.76 -15.71
C GLY A 39 -14.95 8.21 -16.13
N LYS A 40 -15.13 8.49 -17.43
CA LYS A 40 -14.99 9.83 -18.03
C LYS A 40 -15.82 10.85 -17.24
N ARG A 41 -15.14 11.83 -16.64
CA ARG A 41 -15.75 13.00 -16.00
C ARG A 41 -16.31 13.94 -17.06
N ASP A 42 -17.58 13.78 -17.39
CA ASP A 42 -18.32 14.81 -18.11
C ASP A 42 -18.82 15.87 -17.10
N SER A 43 -18.35 17.10 -17.33
CA SER A 43 -18.94 18.38 -16.91
C SER A 43 -19.36 18.58 -15.45
N VAL A 44 -18.53 19.36 -14.74
CA VAL A 44 -18.83 20.33 -13.68
C VAL A 44 -20.29 20.31 -13.17
N LEU A 45 -20.56 19.48 -12.17
CA LEU A 45 -21.63 19.73 -11.20
C LEU A 45 -21.01 19.67 -9.81
N LEU A 46 -20.85 20.85 -9.21
CA LEU A 46 -20.48 21.00 -7.81
C LEU A 46 -21.53 20.27 -6.95
N PRO A 47 -21.13 19.33 -6.07
CA PRO A 47 -22.08 18.67 -5.20
C PRO A 47 -22.60 19.69 -4.16
N LYS A 48 -23.90 19.96 -4.22
CA LYS A 48 -24.63 20.76 -3.23
C LYS A 48 -24.86 19.88 -1.99
N GLY A 49 -23.80 19.61 -1.24
CA GLY A 49 -23.80 18.79 -0.03
C GLY A 49 -23.11 19.53 1.12
N ASP A 50 -23.61 19.31 2.33
CA ASP A 50 -23.17 19.97 3.56
C ASP A 50 -21.67 19.74 3.82
N VAL A 51 -20.88 20.82 3.68
CA VAL A 51 -19.41 20.83 3.67
C VAL A 51 -18.81 20.31 4.99
N ALA A 52 -19.62 20.23 6.05
CA ALA A 52 -19.23 19.78 7.37
C ALA A 52 -18.86 18.29 7.45
N ASN A 53 -19.37 17.44 6.56
CA ASN A 53 -19.11 16.00 6.60
C ASN A 53 -18.03 15.52 5.62
N GLN A 54 -17.51 16.39 4.74
CA GLN A 54 -16.51 16.02 3.72
C GLN A 54 -15.08 15.97 4.27
N PHE A 55 -14.84 16.58 5.43
CA PHE A 55 -13.53 16.63 6.07
C PHE A 55 -13.55 15.90 7.41
N LYS A 56 -13.77 14.58 7.37
CA LYS A 56 -13.42 13.72 8.51
C LYS A 56 -11.97 13.26 8.32
N PRO A 57 -11.01 13.74 9.12
CA PRO A 57 -9.63 13.29 9.02
C PRO A 57 -9.58 11.79 9.36
N VAL A 58 -8.88 11.02 8.53
CA VAL A 58 -8.72 9.56 8.68
C VAL A 58 -7.90 9.20 9.93
N VAL A 59 -7.27 10.18 10.56
CA VAL A 59 -6.48 10.03 11.79
C VAL A 59 -6.98 11.05 12.81
N PRO A 60 -7.28 10.65 14.08
CA PRO A 60 -7.63 11.60 15.11
C PRO A 60 -6.46 12.57 15.31
N TRP A 61 -6.76 13.87 15.29
CA TRP A 61 -5.76 14.89 15.57
C TRP A 61 -5.11 14.60 16.94
N PRO A 62 -3.78 14.70 17.06
CA PRO A 62 -3.13 14.62 18.35
C PRO A 62 -3.77 15.67 19.27
N HIS A 63 -4.20 15.26 20.46
CA HIS A 63 -4.71 16.21 21.44
C HIS A 63 -3.53 17.08 21.89
N VAL A 64 -3.57 18.35 21.53
CA VAL A 64 -2.61 19.35 22.00
C VAL A 64 -3.21 19.99 23.23
N GLU A 65 -2.59 19.82 24.39
CA GLU A 65 -2.85 20.67 25.56
C GLU A 65 -2.40 22.08 25.19
N GLY A 66 -3.33 22.89 24.70
CA GLY A 66 -3.05 24.26 24.28
C GLY A 66 -2.72 25.12 25.50
N VAL A 67 -1.60 25.85 25.44
CA VAL A 67 -1.41 27.04 26.29
C VAL A 67 -2.42 28.07 25.81
N GLU A 68 -3.44 28.33 26.61
CA GLU A 68 -4.49 29.30 26.29
C GLU A 68 -3.88 30.71 26.17
N VAL A 69 -4.06 31.33 25.00
CA VAL A 69 -3.64 32.71 24.77
C VAL A 69 -4.74 33.63 25.26
N ASP A 70 -4.52 34.31 26.38
CA ASP A 70 -5.48 35.28 26.91
C ASP A 70 -5.54 36.55 26.04
N LEU A 71 -6.57 36.63 25.20
CA LEU A 71 -6.83 37.74 24.30
C LEU A 71 -7.18 39.05 25.03
N ASN A 72 -7.64 38.98 26.29
CA ASN A 72 -7.96 40.18 27.07
C ASN A 72 -6.71 40.89 27.54
N SER A 73 -5.67 40.14 27.92
CA SER A 73 -4.35 40.71 28.26
C SER A 73 -3.74 41.48 27.09
N ILE A 74 -3.88 40.97 25.86
CA ILE A 74 -3.39 41.62 24.63
C ILE A 74 -4.20 42.89 24.32
N ARG A 75 -5.51 42.87 24.57
CA ARG A 75 -6.41 44.00 24.31
C ARG A 75 -6.19 45.15 25.29
N LEU A 76 -5.95 44.85 26.56
CA LEU A 76 -5.62 45.84 27.59
C LEU A 76 -4.24 46.45 27.35
N LYS A 77 -3.25 45.63 26.95
CA LYS A 77 -1.89 46.10 26.62
C LYS A 77 -1.85 47.07 25.42
N HIS A 78 -2.83 47.00 24.52
CA HIS A 78 -2.96 47.93 23.38
C HIS A 78 -3.94 49.09 23.65
N GLY A 79 -4.69 49.07 24.76
CA GLY A 79 -5.70 50.08 25.10
C GLY A 79 -5.21 51.22 26.00
N GLU A 80 -4.14 51.03 26.76
CA GLU A 80 -3.62 52.02 27.72
C GLU A 80 -2.30 52.66 27.26
N GLY A 81 -2.34 53.41 26.15
CA GLY A 81 -1.16 54.13 25.69
C GLY A 81 -1.33 54.81 24.34
N GLU A 82 -2.17 55.84 24.28
CA GLU A 82 -2.01 56.87 23.25
C GLU A 82 -0.66 57.59 23.48
N GLN A 83 0.39 57.08 22.84
CA GLN A 83 1.56 57.82 22.42
C GLN A 83 2.28 56.95 21.40
N HIS A 84 2.16 57.32 20.14
CA HIS A 84 2.86 56.70 19.02
C HIS A 84 4.37 56.57 19.30
N PRO A 85 4.96 55.39 19.08
CA PRO A 85 6.25 55.31 18.43
C PRO A 85 6.08 54.56 17.11
N ASN A 86 6.61 55.15 16.03
CA ASN A 86 6.75 54.63 14.67
C ASN A 86 6.33 53.16 14.43
N PRO A 87 5.33 52.87 13.56
CA PRO A 87 4.91 51.50 13.23
C PRO A 87 5.91 50.72 12.36
N ALA A 88 7.12 51.24 12.17
CA ALA A 88 8.14 50.65 11.30
C ALA A 88 9.11 49.69 12.00
N GLN A 89 9.02 49.52 13.32
CA GLN A 89 9.92 48.65 14.07
C GLN A 89 9.09 47.78 15.02
N GLN A 90 9.28 46.46 14.94
CA GLN A 90 8.61 45.42 15.72
C GLN A 90 7.26 44.93 15.15
N GLN A 91 7.20 44.64 13.86
CA GLN A 91 6.41 43.46 13.47
C GLN A 91 7.25 42.22 13.82
N PRO A 92 6.89 41.41 14.83
CA PRO A 92 7.45 40.07 14.92
C PRO A 92 7.15 39.39 13.58
N ASN A 93 8.19 38.88 12.94
CA ASN A 93 8.14 38.32 11.59
C ASN A 93 6.98 37.31 11.51
N GLN A 94 5.81 37.70 10.98
CA GLN A 94 4.58 36.92 11.06
C GLN A 94 4.75 35.51 10.45
N LYS A 95 5.67 35.40 9.47
CA LYS A 95 6.09 34.12 8.88
C LYS A 95 6.68 33.16 9.92
N GLN A 96 7.44 33.68 10.88
CA GLN A 96 8.08 32.92 11.95
C GLN A 96 7.08 32.50 13.04
N VAL A 97 6.06 33.31 13.33
CA VAL A 97 4.99 32.98 14.28
C VAL A 97 4.06 31.91 13.72
N ILE A 98 3.69 32.01 12.43
CA ILE A 98 2.88 30.99 11.74
C ILE A 98 3.62 29.65 11.66
N GLN A 99 4.95 29.66 11.46
CA GLN A 99 5.78 28.45 11.51
C GLN A 99 5.83 27.80 12.90
N GLN A 100 5.70 28.59 13.98
CA GLN A 100 5.66 28.07 15.36
C GLN A 100 4.30 27.44 15.72
N GLN A 101 3.23 27.81 15.02
CA GLN A 101 1.87 27.36 15.33
C GLN A 101 1.49 26.02 14.68
N TYR A 102 2.24 25.55 13.67
CA TYR A 102 1.97 24.28 12.97
C TYR A 102 3.22 23.41 12.88
N VAL A 103 3.12 22.15 13.30
CA VAL A 103 4.19 21.16 13.15
C VAL A 103 4.44 20.91 11.67
N THR A 104 5.68 21.16 11.20
CA THR A 104 6.10 20.91 9.82
C THR A 104 7.16 19.81 9.76
N PHE A 105 7.25 19.10 8.63
CA PHE A 105 8.34 18.16 8.39
C PHE A 105 9.67 18.90 8.25
N LYS A 106 10.77 18.24 8.62
CA LYS A 106 12.12 18.77 8.41
C LYS A 106 12.33 18.99 6.90
N PRO A 107 12.81 20.19 6.48
CA PRO A 107 13.07 20.44 5.07
C PRO A 107 14.18 19.52 4.56
N HIS A 108 14.08 19.14 3.29
CA HIS A 108 15.10 18.34 2.65
C HIS A 108 16.38 19.16 2.45
N THR A 109 17.51 18.64 2.93
CA THR A 109 18.81 19.33 2.90
C THR A 109 19.83 18.66 1.98
N HIS A 110 19.60 17.41 1.57
CA HIS A 110 20.57 16.62 0.81
C HIS A 110 20.29 16.70 -0.68
N PRO A 111 21.15 17.27 -1.52
CA PRO A 111 20.91 17.28 -2.95
C PRO A 111 21.04 15.86 -3.53
N TYR A 112 19.96 15.33 -4.10
CA TYR A 112 19.95 14.04 -4.80
C TYR A 112 19.38 14.20 -6.21
N THR A 113 20.05 13.63 -7.21
CA THR A 113 19.61 13.69 -8.61
C THR A 113 18.84 12.41 -8.96
N SER A 114 17.75 12.55 -9.71
CA SER A 114 16.96 11.40 -10.16
C SER A 114 17.77 10.47 -11.09
N PRO A 115 17.55 9.14 -11.01
CA PRO A 115 18.24 8.18 -11.87
C PRO A 115 17.80 8.33 -13.34
N VAL A 116 18.67 7.90 -14.26
CA VAL A 116 18.44 7.96 -15.72
C VAL A 116 18.53 6.54 -16.30
N LEU A 117 17.45 6.07 -16.92
CA LEU A 117 17.42 4.78 -17.62
C LEU A 117 18.17 4.88 -18.94
N LYS A 118 19.27 4.14 -19.05
CA LYS A 118 20.03 3.99 -20.30
C LYS A 118 19.79 2.60 -20.88
N LYS A 119 18.85 2.49 -21.82
CA LYS A 119 18.48 1.21 -22.43
C LYS A 119 19.68 0.50 -23.05
N GLY A 120 19.82 -0.79 -22.79
CA GLY A 120 20.91 -1.63 -23.30
C GLY A 120 22.26 -1.41 -22.60
N ILE A 121 22.33 -0.52 -21.61
CA ILE A 121 23.52 -0.33 -20.77
C ILE A 121 23.19 -0.90 -19.40
N LEU A 122 23.84 -2.03 -19.05
CA LEU A 122 23.78 -2.57 -17.69
C LEU A 122 24.33 -1.50 -16.74
N GLY A 123 23.59 -1.22 -15.67
CA GLY A 123 23.83 -0.05 -14.83
C GLY A 123 25.03 -0.19 -13.91
N ASN A 124 25.05 0.64 -12.87
CA ASN A 124 26.15 0.76 -11.91
C ASN A 124 25.86 0.14 -10.54
N LEU A 125 24.71 -0.52 -10.36
CA LEU A 125 24.33 -1.19 -9.10
C LEU A 125 23.94 -2.66 -9.32
N GLU A 126 23.86 -3.09 -10.57
CA GLU A 126 23.64 -4.46 -10.96
C GLU A 126 24.91 -5.27 -10.71
N PRO A 127 24.79 -6.50 -10.17
CA PRO A 127 25.92 -7.42 -10.10
C PRO A 127 26.52 -7.65 -11.49
N LYS A 128 27.85 -7.53 -11.59
CA LYS A 128 28.57 -7.80 -12.85
C LYS A 128 28.64 -9.28 -13.19
N GLU A 129 28.71 -10.09 -12.14
CA GLU A 129 28.74 -11.55 -12.19
C GLU A 129 27.56 -12.07 -11.36
N PRO A 130 27.06 -13.28 -11.69
CA PRO A 130 26.00 -13.89 -10.90
C PRO A 130 26.45 -14.09 -9.46
N GLU A 131 25.53 -13.91 -8.53
CA GLU A 131 25.78 -14.15 -7.11
C GLU A 131 26.16 -15.62 -6.88
N PRO A 132 27.24 -15.92 -6.14
CA PRO A 132 27.61 -17.28 -5.84
C PRO A 132 26.58 -17.91 -4.88
N PRO A 133 26.24 -19.19 -5.05
CA PRO A 133 25.37 -19.89 -4.10
C PRO A 133 26.04 -19.98 -2.74
N GLY A 134 25.26 -19.86 -1.65
CA GLY A 134 25.77 -20.00 -0.30
C GLY A 134 26.29 -21.43 -0.05
N VAL A 135 25.58 -22.43 -0.56
CA VAL A 135 26.06 -23.82 -0.64
C VAL A 135 25.96 -24.31 -2.08
N LEU A 136 27.07 -24.81 -2.64
CA LEU A 136 27.09 -25.34 -4.00
C LEU A 136 26.10 -26.49 -4.16
N GLY A 137 25.04 -26.28 -4.96
CA GLY A 137 23.95 -27.25 -5.12
C GLY A 137 23.07 -27.42 -3.88
N GLY A 138 23.10 -26.45 -2.96
CA GLY A 138 22.34 -26.44 -1.74
C GLY A 138 20.82 -26.42 -1.95
N LEU A 139 20.11 -26.77 -0.89
CA LEU A 139 18.64 -26.75 -0.85
C LEU A 139 18.15 -25.30 -0.88
N GLY A 140 17.11 -25.03 -1.66
CA GLY A 140 16.49 -23.70 -1.75
C GLY A 140 17.30 -22.64 -2.51
N GLU A 141 18.46 -22.99 -3.08
CA GLU A 141 19.26 -22.10 -3.94
C GLU A 141 18.51 -21.70 -5.22
N GLY A 142 18.74 -20.49 -5.70
CA GLY A 142 18.03 -19.89 -6.84
C GLY A 142 16.51 -19.81 -6.62
N ALA A 143 16.07 -19.71 -5.35
CA ALA A 143 14.67 -19.78 -4.94
C ALA A 143 13.90 -21.02 -5.45
N LYS A 144 14.60 -22.14 -5.69
CA LYS A 144 13.94 -23.39 -6.09
C LYS A 144 13.09 -23.94 -4.94
N PRO A 145 11.87 -24.43 -5.21
CA PRO A 145 11.04 -25.03 -4.18
C PRO A 145 11.76 -26.23 -3.53
N PHE A 146 11.84 -26.22 -2.20
CA PHE A 146 12.33 -27.34 -1.42
C PHE A 146 11.16 -28.05 -0.75
N VAL A 147 10.90 -29.29 -1.16
CA VAL A 147 9.78 -30.11 -0.66
C VAL A 147 10.36 -31.23 0.21
N LEU A 148 10.03 -31.20 1.49
CA LEU A 148 10.42 -32.24 2.45
C LEU A 148 9.58 -33.51 2.27
N GLY A 149 10.18 -34.66 2.57
CA GLY A 149 9.49 -35.93 2.56
C GLY A 149 8.51 -36.10 3.74
N PRO A 150 7.64 -37.14 3.67
CA PRO A 150 6.64 -37.40 4.72
C PRO A 150 7.23 -37.69 6.10
N GLU A 151 8.51 -38.07 6.17
CA GLU A 151 9.25 -38.32 7.41
C GLU A 151 9.37 -37.08 8.32
N TYR A 152 9.25 -35.87 7.75
CA TYR A 152 9.31 -34.61 8.51
C TYR A 152 7.94 -34.07 8.91
N LYS A 153 6.84 -34.76 8.57
CA LYS A 153 5.47 -34.23 8.71
C LYS A 153 5.16 -33.69 10.09
N ASP A 154 5.49 -34.44 11.15
CA ASP A 154 5.15 -34.06 12.52
C ASP A 154 5.97 -32.83 12.96
N ALA A 155 7.27 -32.82 12.67
CA ALA A 155 8.15 -31.69 12.95
C ALA A 155 7.75 -30.41 12.18
N ILE A 156 7.31 -30.56 10.92
CA ILE A 156 6.77 -29.46 10.12
C ILE A 156 5.52 -28.90 10.81
N GLN A 157 4.58 -29.76 11.22
CA GLN A 157 3.36 -29.33 11.89
C GLN A 157 3.62 -28.59 13.20
N ASP A 158 4.55 -29.09 14.02
CA ASP A 158 4.95 -28.44 15.26
C ASP A 158 5.58 -27.06 14.99
N SER A 159 6.49 -26.96 14.03
CA SER A 159 7.11 -25.68 13.66
C SER A 159 6.11 -24.65 13.14
N ILE A 160 5.13 -25.08 12.32
CA ILE A 160 4.07 -24.21 11.82
C ILE A 160 3.16 -23.76 12.97
N LYS A 161 2.89 -24.64 13.93
CA LYS A 161 2.08 -24.29 15.11
C LYS A 161 2.75 -23.24 15.98
N GLU A 162 4.07 -23.30 16.12
CA GLU A 162 4.84 -22.37 16.94
C GLU A 162 5.09 -21.03 16.21
N PHE A 163 5.55 -21.08 14.95
CA PHE A 163 6.05 -19.90 14.23
C PHE A 163 5.18 -19.46 13.05
N GLY A 164 4.20 -20.25 12.62
CA GLY A 164 3.42 -20.01 11.40
C GLY A 164 4.16 -20.36 10.10
N PHE A 165 5.38 -20.87 10.19
CA PHE A 165 6.24 -21.20 9.04
C PHE A 165 6.85 -22.59 9.20
N ASN A 166 7.22 -23.22 8.08
CA ASN A 166 7.96 -24.47 8.08
C ASN A 166 9.44 -24.22 8.42
N MET A 167 9.74 -24.14 9.72
CA MET A 167 11.12 -23.91 10.19
C MET A 167 12.04 -25.09 9.86
N VAL A 168 11.52 -26.32 9.81
CA VAL A 168 12.32 -27.50 9.42
C VAL A 168 12.90 -27.33 8.01
N ALA A 169 12.12 -26.80 7.07
CA ALA A 169 12.62 -26.50 5.73
C ALA A 169 13.55 -25.27 5.74
N SER A 170 13.20 -24.23 6.50
CA SER A 170 14.01 -23.00 6.57
C SER A 170 15.41 -23.25 7.13
N ASP A 171 15.53 -24.09 8.16
CA ASP A 171 16.78 -24.39 8.85
C ASP A 171 17.77 -25.19 7.97
N MET A 172 17.26 -25.89 6.95
CA MET A 172 18.08 -26.64 5.99
C MET A 172 18.53 -25.80 4.80
N ILE A 173 17.95 -24.62 4.62
CA ILE A 173 18.27 -23.71 3.54
C ILE A 173 19.39 -22.77 4.00
N SER A 174 20.37 -22.52 3.14
CA SER A 174 21.46 -21.59 3.45
C SER A 174 20.92 -20.20 3.78
N LEU A 175 21.49 -19.57 4.83
CA LEU A 175 21.18 -18.18 5.16
C LEU A 175 21.66 -17.21 4.06
N ASP A 176 22.72 -17.59 3.34
CA ASP A 176 23.29 -16.85 2.22
C ASP A 176 22.88 -17.45 0.87
N ARG A 177 21.66 -18.01 0.76
CA ARG A 177 21.18 -18.61 -0.49
C ARG A 177 21.00 -17.56 -1.59
N THR A 178 21.24 -17.98 -2.82
CA THR A 178 20.85 -17.21 -4.02
C THR A 178 19.34 -17.23 -4.24
N ILE A 179 18.83 -16.17 -4.86
CA ILE A 179 17.40 -15.97 -5.14
C ILE A 179 17.18 -15.78 -6.65
N SER A 180 16.00 -16.14 -7.16
CA SER A 180 15.60 -15.85 -8.54
C SER A 180 15.31 -14.35 -8.74
N ASP A 181 15.76 -13.77 -9.85
CA ASP A 181 15.36 -12.41 -10.22
C ASP A 181 13.92 -12.38 -10.78
N ILE A 182 13.07 -11.57 -10.18
CA ILE A 182 11.66 -11.38 -10.57
C ILE A 182 11.38 -9.95 -11.06
N ARG A 183 12.42 -9.12 -11.20
CA ARG A 183 12.30 -7.74 -11.68
C ARG A 183 12.07 -7.73 -13.19
N HIS A 184 11.59 -6.59 -13.70
CA HIS A 184 11.47 -6.36 -15.13
C HIS A 184 12.83 -6.04 -15.76
N ASP A 185 13.02 -6.47 -17.02
CA ASP A 185 14.15 -6.10 -17.87
C ASP A 185 14.03 -4.68 -18.46
#